data_AF-A0A9P7E8J7-F1
#
_entry.id   AF-A0A9P7E8J7-F1
#
_cell.length_a   1.000
_cell.length_b   1.000
_cell.length_c   1.000
_cell.angle_alpha   90.00
_cell.angle_beta   90.00
_cell.angle_gamma   90.00
#
_symmetry.space_group_name_H-M   'P 1'
#
loop_
_entity.id
_entity.type
_entity.pdbx_description
1 polymer ?
#
loop_
_entity_poly.entity_id
_entity_poly.type
_entity_poly.pdbx_seq_one_letter_code
_entity_poly.pdbx_strand_id
1 'polypeptide(L)'
;MFKSCLINVSQSVASSSRPSLHTSAVLNARLSSKQARHEKISKVQARINHKLAFDAQREYAVLGHRPGQDHKWRSCALAKVIVTEDALYSDSVPEIIHSPEGDIELPPHLSFGITERSKELLFKVLPPLSAQEGVTKFSENVVSEMQEAMENEKAKANMFAKVIDLRNANAKGLAFENRRRCIRLFSPPGNPFDTGRPEIQAALLTIQIRGLWKHLLAFRKDIDNRRGLRQLVHKRAKILKYLRRLDRDRYEAILPRLGLDAASVEGELVV
;
A
#
# COMPACT_ATOMS: atom_id res chain seq x y z
N MET A 1 69.17 19.68 28.84
CA MET A 1 69.62 21.08 28.73
C MET A 1 68.36 21.89 28.43
N PHE A 2 67.77 22.73 29.28
CA PHE A 2 68.30 23.75 30.18
C PHE A 2 67.47 23.87 31.48
N LYS A 3 68.17 24.42 32.48
CA LYS A 3 67.88 24.59 33.90
C LYS A 3 66.67 25.51 34.22
N SER A 4 65.95 25.10 35.27
CA SER A 4 65.41 25.87 36.41
C SER A 4 65.01 27.35 36.26
N CYS A 5 63.80 27.66 36.70
CA CYS A 5 63.63 28.74 37.69
C CYS A 5 62.44 28.41 38.61
N LEU A 6 62.78 27.93 39.82
CA LEU A 6 61.86 27.77 40.94
C LEU A 6 61.61 29.17 41.53
N ILE A 7 60.45 29.75 41.26
CA ILE A 7 59.98 30.91 42.00
C ILE A 7 59.15 30.38 43.17
N ASN A 8 59.83 30.31 44.31
CA ASN A 8 59.28 29.99 45.61
C ASN A 8 58.56 31.26 46.14
N VAL A 9 57.28 31.42 45.81
CA VAL A 9 56.43 32.40 46.51
C VAL A 9 55.80 31.68 47.68
N SER A 10 56.40 31.86 48.84
CA SER A 10 55.80 31.62 50.15
C SER A 10 54.51 32.44 50.25
N GLN A 11 53.39 31.84 49.84
CA GLN A 11 52.07 32.35 50.19
C GLN A 11 51.88 32.06 51.68
N SER A 12 51.88 33.14 52.45
CA SER A 12 51.44 33.18 53.83
C SER A 12 50.13 32.41 53.98
N VAL A 13 50.15 31.42 54.87
CA VAL A 13 48.94 30.78 55.39
C VAL A 13 48.23 31.84 56.22
N ALA A 14 47.42 32.67 55.56
CA ALA A 14 46.42 33.45 56.25
C ALA A 14 45.37 32.47 56.78
N SER A 15 45.51 32.06 58.03
CA SER A 15 44.43 31.46 58.80
C SER A 15 43.34 32.51 59.02
N SER A 16 42.55 32.79 57.98
CA SER A 16 41.30 33.49 58.18
C SER A 16 40.33 32.49 58.81
N SER A 17 40.29 32.44 60.13
CA SER A 17 39.15 31.93 60.88
C SER A 17 37.93 32.80 60.55
N ARG A 18 37.31 32.53 59.39
CA ARG A 18 35.99 33.08 59.09
C ARG A 18 35.02 32.46 60.10
N PRO A 19 34.13 33.26 60.72
CA PRO A 19 33.15 32.72 61.64
C PRO A 19 32.28 31.71 60.87
N SER A 20 32.20 30.49 61.39
CA SER A 20 31.34 29.43 60.91
C SER A 20 29.88 29.77 61.22
N LEU A 21 29.28 30.63 60.39
CA LEU A 21 27.86 30.95 60.44
C LEU A 21 27.25 30.73 59.03
N HIS A 22 26.45 29.66 58.93
CA HIS A 22 25.38 29.43 57.95
C HIS A 22 25.69 29.34 56.43
N THR A 23 26.93 29.16 55.97
CA THR A 23 27.22 28.97 54.52
C THR A 23 27.14 27.53 54.04
N SER A 24 27.41 26.54 54.90
CA SER A 24 27.37 25.11 54.56
C SER A 24 25.95 24.63 54.21
N ALA A 25 24.94 25.09 54.94
CA ALA A 25 23.54 24.78 54.69
C ALA A 25 23.08 25.29 53.32
N VAL A 26 23.48 26.52 52.94
CA VAL A 26 23.14 27.12 51.64
C VAL A 26 23.86 26.39 50.50
N LEU A 27 25.12 26.00 50.67
CA LEU A 27 25.86 25.21 49.68
C LEU A 27 25.28 23.80 49.51
N ASN A 28 24.94 23.11 50.61
CA ASN A 28 24.31 21.80 50.59
C ASN A 28 22.92 21.85 49.93
N ALA A 29 22.12 22.88 50.21
CA ALA A 29 20.84 23.11 49.55
C ALA A 29 21.00 23.35 48.03
N ARG A 30 22.03 24.10 47.61
CA ARG A 30 22.36 24.30 46.19
C ARG A 30 22.81 23.02 45.50
N LEU A 31 23.63 22.20 46.16
CA LEU A 31 24.08 20.90 45.63
C LEU A 31 22.92 19.91 45.52
N SER A 32 22.08 19.82 46.56
CA SER A 32 20.85 19.00 46.55
C SER A 32 19.88 19.45 45.45
N SER A 33 19.66 20.76 45.28
CA SER A 33 18.85 21.30 44.19
C SER A 33 19.42 20.97 42.81
N LYS A 34 20.75 21.02 42.65
CA LYS A 34 21.44 20.65 41.40
C LYS A 34 21.31 19.14 41.11
N GLN A 35 21.45 18.28 42.13
CA GLN A 35 21.23 16.83 42.02
C GLN A 35 19.79 16.51 41.64
N ALA A 36 18.79 17.10 42.31
CA ALA A 36 17.38 16.93 41.98
C ALA A 36 17.06 17.39 40.54
N ARG A 37 17.70 18.46 40.06
CA ARG A 37 17.60 18.89 38.65
C ARG A 37 18.20 17.86 37.69
N HIS A 38 19.39 17.32 37.97
CA HIS A 38 20.01 16.27 37.15
C HIS A 38 19.16 14.99 37.12
N GLU A 39 18.59 14.57 38.24
CA GLU A 39 17.66 13.44 38.31
C GLU A 39 16.40 13.70 37.49
N LYS A 40 15.84 14.92 37.56
CA LYS A 40 14.68 15.30 36.76
C LYS A 40 15.00 15.27 35.26
N ILE A 41 16.17 15.79 34.86
CA ILE A 41 16.63 15.74 33.47
C ILE A 41 16.83 14.28 33.03
N SER A 42 17.46 13.44 33.84
CA SER A 42 17.65 12.01 33.54
C SER A 42 16.31 11.29 33.38
N LYS A 43 15.35 11.52 34.27
CA LYS A 43 13.98 10.97 34.17
C LYS A 43 13.26 11.44 32.91
N VAL A 44 13.40 12.72 32.54
CA VAL A 44 12.85 13.26 31.29
C VAL A 44 13.51 12.61 30.07
N GLN A 45 14.83 12.47 30.07
CA GLN A 45 15.57 11.82 28.99
C GLN A 45 15.18 10.33 28.86
N ALA A 46 15.02 9.62 29.98
CA ALA A 46 14.55 8.24 29.98
C ALA A 46 13.12 8.13 29.39
N ARG A 47 12.22 9.05 29.72
CA ARG A 47 10.87 9.12 29.12
C ARG A 47 10.93 9.40 27.62
N ILE A 48 11.79 10.31 27.18
CA ILE A 48 11.99 10.62 25.75
C ILE A 48 12.54 9.39 25.03
N ASN A 49 13.59 8.75 25.56
CA ASN A 49 14.18 7.55 24.97
C ASN A 49 13.16 6.41 24.89
N HIS A 50 12.36 6.20 25.93
CA HIS A 50 11.28 5.22 25.91
C HIS A 50 10.21 5.56 24.86
N LYS A 51 9.83 6.83 24.73
CA LYS A 51 8.88 7.29 23.71
C LYS A 51 9.44 7.10 22.30
N LEU A 52 10.70 7.45 22.06
CA LEU A 52 11.38 7.24 20.77
C LEU A 52 11.49 5.75 20.43
N ALA A 53 11.79 4.89 21.42
CA ALA A 53 11.83 3.45 21.22
C ALA A 53 10.43 2.90 20.86
N PHE A 54 9.39 3.36 21.55
CA PHE A 54 8.00 3.03 21.25
C PHE A 54 7.58 3.52 19.85
N ASP A 55 7.85 4.79 19.52
CA ASP A 55 7.53 5.40 18.23
C ASP A 55 8.30 4.73 17.09
N ALA A 56 9.55 4.31 17.33
CA ALA A 56 10.29 3.50 16.37
C ALA A 56 9.57 2.18 16.12
N GLN A 57 9.15 1.47 17.17
CA GLN A 57 8.43 0.19 17.10
C GLN A 57 7.01 0.28 16.53
N ARG A 58 6.39 1.47 16.54
CA ARG A 58 5.03 1.70 16.08
C ARG A 58 4.86 1.43 14.59
N GLU A 59 3.83 0.66 14.25
CA GLU A 59 3.43 0.41 12.87
C GLU A 59 2.73 1.62 12.26
N TYR A 60 2.87 1.80 10.94
CA TYR A 60 2.35 2.98 10.26
C TYR A 60 0.85 2.86 10.01
N ALA A 61 0.06 3.84 10.46
CA ALA A 61 -1.40 3.81 10.36
C ALA A 61 -1.92 3.77 8.90
N VAL A 62 -1.18 4.35 7.95
CA VAL A 62 -1.57 4.40 6.53
C VAL A 62 -1.38 3.04 5.87
N LEU A 63 -0.16 2.50 5.92
CA LEU A 63 0.23 1.29 5.17
C LEU A 63 0.01 -0.01 5.96
N GLY A 64 -0.11 0.06 7.29
CA GLY A 64 -0.25 -1.09 8.17
C GLY A 64 1.07 -1.74 8.55
N HIS A 65 2.17 -1.43 7.87
CA HIS A 65 3.51 -1.95 8.13
C HIS A 65 4.54 -0.83 8.16
N ARG A 66 5.74 -1.13 8.68
CA ARG A 66 6.87 -0.19 8.69
C ARG A 66 7.42 0.04 7.27
N PRO A 67 7.91 1.24 6.96
CA PRO A 67 8.63 1.48 5.70
C PRO A 67 9.87 0.57 5.63
N GLY A 68 10.04 -0.15 4.52
CA GLY A 68 11.09 -1.17 4.35
C GLY A 68 10.66 -2.61 4.66
N GLN A 69 9.51 -2.81 5.30
CA GLN A 69 8.92 -4.16 5.52
C GLN A 69 7.86 -4.51 4.45
N ASP A 70 8.15 -4.23 3.19
CA ASP A 70 7.20 -4.39 2.09
C ASP A 70 6.85 -5.86 1.79
N HIS A 71 7.66 -6.80 2.28
CA HIS A 71 7.39 -8.24 2.17
C HIS A 71 6.05 -8.63 2.81
N LYS A 72 5.64 -7.98 3.92
CA LYS A 72 4.33 -8.19 4.55
C LYS A 72 3.22 -7.91 3.55
N TRP A 73 3.28 -6.75 2.90
CA TRP A 73 2.35 -6.41 1.83
C TRP A 73 2.43 -7.40 0.67
N ARG A 74 3.61 -7.74 0.15
CA ARG A 74 3.73 -8.68 -0.99
C ARG A 74 3.17 -10.07 -0.70
N SER A 75 3.27 -10.53 0.54
CA SER A 75 2.76 -11.84 0.97
C SER A 75 1.22 -11.90 1.11
N CYS A 76 0.60 -10.73 1.28
CA CYS A 76 -0.81 -10.54 1.55
C CYS A 76 -1.71 -11.04 0.40
N ALA A 77 -2.87 -11.60 0.76
CA ALA A 77 -3.87 -12.06 -0.21
C ALA A 77 -4.36 -10.94 -1.13
N LEU A 78 -4.62 -9.75 -0.56
CA LEU A 78 -5.05 -8.59 -1.34
C LEU A 78 -4.00 -8.14 -2.36
N ALA A 79 -2.72 -8.10 -1.97
CA ALA A 79 -1.65 -7.65 -2.85
C ALA A 79 -1.43 -8.58 -4.05
N LYS A 80 -1.58 -9.89 -3.86
CA LYS A 80 -1.45 -10.91 -4.92
C LYS A 80 -2.53 -10.79 -6.00
N VAL A 81 -3.69 -10.23 -5.66
CA VAL A 81 -4.85 -10.16 -6.55
C VAL A 81 -4.91 -8.83 -7.32
N ILE A 82 -4.37 -7.76 -6.76
CA ILE A 82 -4.33 -6.43 -7.38
C ILE A 82 -3.32 -6.40 -8.53
N VAL A 83 -3.69 -5.74 -9.62
CA VAL A 83 -2.77 -5.38 -10.70
C VAL A 83 -2.23 -3.99 -10.46
N THR A 84 -0.91 -3.87 -10.40
CA THR A 84 -0.20 -2.59 -10.37
C THR A 84 0.24 -2.20 -11.77
N GLU A 85 0.26 -0.89 -12.06
CA GLU A 85 0.80 -0.33 -13.31
C GLU A 85 2.22 -0.87 -13.59
N ASP A 86 3.07 -0.89 -12.56
CA ASP A 86 4.44 -1.38 -12.65
C ASP A 86 4.51 -2.85 -13.08
N ALA A 87 3.49 -3.67 -12.77
CA ALA A 87 3.43 -5.08 -13.16
C ALA A 87 2.87 -5.29 -14.58
N LEU A 88 2.13 -4.31 -15.12
CA LEU A 88 1.61 -4.37 -16.49
C LEU A 88 2.68 -4.04 -17.53
N TYR A 89 3.61 -3.15 -17.18
CA TYR A 89 4.68 -2.66 -18.06
C TYR A 89 6.05 -3.31 -17.78
N SER A 90 6.18 -4.17 -16.77
CA SER A 90 7.43 -4.90 -16.49
C SER A 90 7.69 -6.04 -17.46
N ASP A 91 6.65 -6.60 -18.06
CA ASP A 91 6.81 -7.57 -19.14
C ASP A 91 7.54 -6.88 -20.30
N SER A 92 8.53 -7.56 -20.88
CA SER A 92 9.22 -7.06 -22.07
C SER A 92 8.20 -6.57 -23.09
N VAL A 93 8.42 -5.39 -23.68
CA VAL A 93 7.59 -4.86 -24.76
C VAL A 93 7.36 -6.00 -25.74
N PRO A 94 6.10 -6.42 -25.99
CA PRO A 94 5.84 -7.52 -26.89
C PRO A 94 6.51 -7.19 -28.22
N GLU A 95 7.29 -8.13 -28.76
CA GLU A 95 7.84 -7.98 -30.09
C GLU A 95 6.67 -7.64 -31.02
N ILE A 96 6.83 -6.61 -31.85
CA ILE A 96 5.81 -6.24 -32.82
C ILE A 96 5.78 -7.39 -33.83
N ILE A 97 4.94 -8.40 -33.57
CA ILE A 97 4.72 -9.47 -34.52
C ILE A 97 3.96 -8.83 -35.68
N HIS A 98 4.67 -8.55 -36.76
CA HIS A 98 4.11 -8.15 -38.05
C HIS A 98 3.40 -9.34 -38.72
N SER A 99 2.62 -10.12 -37.98
CA SER A 99 1.86 -11.24 -38.55
C SER A 99 0.41 -10.82 -38.75
N PRO A 100 0.02 -10.51 -40.00
CA PRO A 100 -1.39 -10.41 -40.37
C PRO A 100 -2.11 -11.77 -40.36
N GLU A 101 -1.40 -12.89 -40.21
CA GLU A 101 -1.91 -14.26 -40.42
C GLU A 101 -1.83 -15.19 -39.17
N GLY A 102 -1.79 -14.63 -37.96
CA GLY A 102 -1.59 -15.40 -36.72
C GLY A 102 -2.86 -15.74 -35.93
N ASP A 103 -2.76 -16.81 -35.12
CA ASP A 103 -3.72 -17.16 -34.06
C ASP A 103 -3.98 -16.00 -33.10
N ILE A 104 -5.15 -16.00 -32.45
CA ILE A 104 -5.56 -14.91 -31.55
C ILE A 104 -4.69 -14.93 -30.28
N GLU A 105 -3.68 -14.05 -30.22
CA GLU A 105 -2.89 -13.82 -29.02
C GLU A 105 -3.66 -12.98 -28.01
N LEU A 106 -4.20 -13.63 -26.98
CA LEU A 106 -4.98 -12.98 -25.95
C LEU A 106 -4.09 -12.35 -24.86
N PRO A 107 -4.29 -11.07 -24.53
CA PRO A 107 -3.61 -10.44 -23.41
C PRO A 107 -3.84 -11.17 -22.08
N PRO A 108 -2.87 -11.10 -21.14
CA PRO A 108 -2.98 -11.77 -19.84
C PRO A 108 -4.06 -11.17 -18.94
N HIS A 109 -4.32 -9.86 -19.08
CA HIS A 109 -5.32 -9.15 -18.30
C HIS A 109 -6.26 -8.37 -19.20
N LEU A 110 -7.55 -8.60 -19.02
CA LEU A 110 -8.61 -7.97 -19.79
C LEU A 110 -9.31 -6.90 -18.94
N SER A 111 -9.77 -5.85 -19.62
CA SER A 111 -10.60 -4.77 -19.08
C SER A 111 -12.09 -5.14 -19.15
N PHE A 112 -12.94 -4.24 -18.65
CA PHE A 112 -14.41 -4.31 -18.70
C PHE A 112 -15.04 -5.51 -17.96
N GLY A 113 -14.27 -6.20 -17.14
CA GLY A 113 -14.77 -7.31 -16.34
C GLY A 113 -15.21 -8.49 -17.20
N ILE A 114 -14.49 -8.77 -18.27
CA ILE A 114 -14.72 -9.95 -19.09
C ILE A 114 -14.36 -11.20 -18.26
N THR A 115 -15.30 -12.13 -18.12
CA THR A 115 -15.07 -13.41 -17.43
C THR A 115 -14.38 -14.41 -18.35
N GLU A 116 -13.79 -15.49 -17.82
CA GLU A 116 -13.24 -16.58 -18.64
C GLU A 116 -14.29 -17.14 -19.62
N ARG A 117 -15.55 -17.31 -19.18
CA ARG A 117 -16.63 -17.76 -20.08
C ARG A 117 -16.90 -16.75 -21.19
N SER A 118 -16.95 -15.46 -20.87
CA SER A 118 -17.13 -14.40 -21.87
C SER A 118 -15.94 -14.33 -22.84
N LYS A 119 -14.72 -14.55 -22.34
CA LYS A 119 -13.50 -14.62 -23.14
C LYS A 119 -13.58 -15.75 -24.16
N GLU A 120 -14.01 -16.94 -23.74
CA GLU A 120 -14.21 -18.07 -24.66
C GLU A 120 -15.26 -17.77 -25.71
N LEU A 121 -16.39 -17.19 -25.32
CA LEU A 121 -17.45 -16.82 -26.26
C LEU A 121 -16.97 -15.81 -27.30
N LEU A 122 -16.28 -14.74 -26.87
CA LEU A 122 -15.85 -13.65 -27.74
C LEU A 122 -14.76 -14.06 -28.73
N PHE A 123 -13.82 -14.92 -28.32
CA PHE A 123 -12.63 -15.19 -29.11
C PHE A 123 -12.57 -16.58 -29.74
N LYS A 124 -13.32 -17.57 -29.21
CA LYS A 124 -13.35 -18.92 -29.78
C LYS A 124 -14.65 -19.21 -30.53
N VAL A 125 -15.78 -18.82 -29.96
CA VAL A 125 -17.11 -19.20 -30.47
C VAL A 125 -17.66 -18.19 -31.47
N LEU A 126 -17.51 -16.89 -31.20
CA LEU A 126 -18.10 -15.83 -32.01
C LEU A 126 -17.50 -15.70 -33.42
N PRO A 127 -16.15 -15.72 -33.62
CA PRO A 127 -15.57 -15.55 -34.96
C PRO A 127 -16.06 -16.55 -36.02
N PRO A 128 -16.12 -17.88 -35.76
CA PRO A 128 -16.62 -18.82 -36.76
C PRO A 128 -18.13 -18.68 -37.01
N LEU A 129 -18.93 -18.33 -36.00
CA LEU A 129 -20.38 -18.10 -36.17
C LEU A 129 -20.66 -16.85 -37.01
N SER A 130 -19.94 -15.77 -36.73
CA SER A 130 -20.01 -14.51 -37.49
C SER A 130 -19.62 -14.72 -38.95
N ALA A 131 -18.55 -15.48 -39.21
CA ALA A 131 -18.13 -15.82 -40.56
C ALA A 131 -19.17 -16.65 -41.33
N GLN A 132 -19.85 -17.60 -40.66
CA GLN A 132 -20.90 -18.42 -41.26
C GLN A 132 -22.14 -17.60 -41.66
N GLU A 133 -22.51 -16.59 -40.87
CA GLU A 133 -23.66 -15.73 -41.15
C GLU A 133 -23.40 -14.78 -42.33
N GLY A 134 -22.15 -14.33 -42.50
CA GLY A 134 -21.77 -13.41 -43.57
C GLY A 134 -21.70 -14.05 -44.96
N VAL A 135 -21.54 -15.37 -45.07
CA VAL A 135 -21.45 -16.08 -46.36
C VAL A 135 -22.86 -16.44 -46.85
N THR A 136 -23.27 -15.87 -47.98
CA THR A 136 -24.54 -16.20 -48.61
C THR A 136 -24.52 -17.59 -49.23
N LYS A 137 -25.58 -18.38 -49.06
CA LYS A 137 -25.65 -19.81 -49.44
C LYS A 137 -25.62 -20.10 -50.96
N PHE A 138 -25.50 -19.08 -51.82
CA PHE A 138 -25.71 -19.20 -53.27
C PHE A 138 -24.46 -18.94 -54.14
N SER A 139 -23.27 -18.76 -53.55
CA SER A 139 -22.01 -18.58 -54.30
C SER A 139 -21.44 -19.92 -54.80
N GLU A 140 -20.80 -19.93 -55.97
CA GLU A 140 -20.06 -21.10 -56.50
C GLU A 140 -18.73 -21.34 -55.78
N ASN A 141 -18.19 -20.32 -55.08
CA ASN A 141 -16.87 -20.34 -54.40
C ASN A 141 -16.97 -20.25 -52.87
N VAL A 142 -17.95 -20.93 -52.27
CA VAL A 142 -18.25 -20.88 -50.82
C VAL A 142 -17.03 -21.13 -49.93
N VAL A 143 -16.13 -22.05 -50.33
CA VAL A 143 -14.98 -22.44 -49.49
C VAL A 143 -13.96 -21.31 -49.38
N SER A 144 -13.64 -20.63 -50.49
CA SER A 144 -12.69 -19.51 -50.51
C SER A 144 -13.26 -18.31 -49.76
N GLU A 145 -14.53 -17.98 -50.00
CA GLU A 145 -15.23 -16.90 -49.31
C GLU A 145 -15.31 -17.14 -47.79
N MET A 146 -15.52 -18.40 -47.38
CA MET A 146 -15.57 -18.75 -45.97
C MET A 146 -14.19 -18.65 -45.29
N GLN A 147 -13.11 -18.97 -45.99
CA GLN A 147 -11.74 -18.79 -45.49
C GLN A 147 -11.41 -17.30 -45.31
N GLU A 148 -11.67 -16.48 -46.32
CA GLU A 148 -11.46 -15.03 -46.25
C GLU A 148 -12.34 -14.37 -45.19
N ALA A 149 -13.62 -14.77 -45.07
CA ALA A 149 -14.50 -14.29 -44.01
C ALA A 149 -13.96 -14.66 -42.62
N MET A 150 -13.43 -15.88 -42.45
CA MET A 150 -12.85 -16.32 -41.19
C MET A 150 -11.58 -15.54 -40.83
N GLU A 151 -10.72 -15.24 -41.81
CA GLU A 151 -9.53 -14.40 -41.61
C GLU A 151 -9.90 -12.97 -41.22
N ASN A 152 -10.90 -12.40 -41.88
CA ASN A 152 -11.43 -11.07 -41.54
C ASN A 152 -12.00 -11.03 -40.11
N GLU A 153 -12.77 -12.05 -39.70
CA GLU A 153 -13.29 -12.15 -38.33
C GLU A 153 -12.17 -12.38 -37.30
N LYS A 154 -11.13 -13.15 -37.63
CA LYS A 154 -9.92 -13.29 -36.79
C LYS A 154 -9.19 -11.96 -36.64
N ALA A 155 -9.03 -11.19 -37.71
CA ALA A 155 -8.40 -9.87 -37.66
C ALA A 155 -9.21 -8.90 -36.77
N LYS A 156 -10.54 -8.90 -36.88
CA LYS A 156 -11.44 -8.14 -35.99
C LYS A 156 -11.30 -8.58 -34.54
N ALA A 157 -11.24 -9.88 -34.27
CA ALA A 157 -11.03 -10.43 -32.95
C ALA A 157 -9.67 -9.99 -32.36
N ASN A 158 -8.61 -9.99 -33.16
CA ASN A 158 -7.29 -9.49 -32.77
C ASN A 158 -7.30 -7.99 -32.44
N MET A 159 -7.97 -7.17 -33.25
CA MET A 159 -8.15 -5.74 -32.93
C MET A 159 -8.95 -5.56 -31.64
N PHE A 160 -10.02 -6.34 -31.46
CA PHE A 160 -10.83 -6.29 -30.26
C PHE A 160 -10.04 -6.70 -29.01
N ALA A 161 -9.20 -7.74 -29.10
CA ALA A 161 -8.28 -8.16 -28.04
C ALA A 161 -7.37 -7.02 -27.57
N LYS A 162 -6.84 -6.23 -28.51
CA LYS A 162 -6.03 -5.03 -28.20
C LYS A 162 -6.85 -3.94 -27.51
N VAL A 163 -8.09 -3.71 -27.94
CA VAL A 163 -8.98 -2.70 -27.32
C VAL A 163 -9.32 -3.07 -25.87
N ILE A 164 -9.50 -4.36 -25.58
CA ILE A 164 -9.85 -4.84 -24.24
C ILE A 164 -8.64 -5.08 -23.34
N ASP A 165 -7.41 -4.94 -23.82
CA ASP A 165 -6.21 -5.12 -23.01
C ASP A 165 -6.19 -4.11 -21.85
N LEU A 166 -5.95 -4.61 -20.64
CA LEU A 166 -5.84 -3.76 -19.45
C LEU A 166 -4.66 -2.78 -19.52
N ARG A 167 -3.61 -3.09 -20.29
CA ARG A 167 -2.47 -2.19 -20.55
C ARG A 167 -2.88 -0.89 -21.23
N ASN A 168 -3.98 -0.93 -21.99
CA ASN A 168 -4.54 0.21 -22.71
C ASN A 168 -5.61 0.96 -21.89
N ALA A 169 -5.97 0.46 -20.71
CA ALA A 169 -6.95 1.10 -19.85
C ALA A 169 -6.37 2.31 -19.12
N ASN A 170 -7.22 3.30 -18.84
CA ASN A 170 -6.85 4.41 -17.96
C ASN A 170 -6.80 3.97 -16.48
N ALA A 171 -6.31 4.85 -15.60
CA ALA A 171 -6.26 4.60 -14.16
C ALA A 171 -7.62 4.21 -13.54
N LYS A 172 -8.73 4.73 -14.09
CA LYS A 172 -10.09 4.39 -13.64
C LYS A 172 -10.49 2.98 -14.05
N GLY A 173 -10.12 2.53 -15.25
CA GLY A 173 -10.32 1.16 -15.73
C GLY A 173 -9.53 0.15 -14.91
N LEU A 174 -8.25 0.45 -14.64
CA LEU A 174 -7.43 -0.36 -13.73
C LEU A 174 -8.04 -0.43 -12.32
N ALA A 175 -8.51 0.71 -11.79
CA ALA A 175 -9.18 0.75 -10.49
C ALA A 175 -10.50 -0.03 -10.46
N PHE A 176 -11.25 -0.05 -11.57
CA PHE A 176 -12.46 -0.85 -11.72
C PHE A 176 -12.14 -2.35 -11.64
N GLU A 177 -11.13 -2.81 -12.38
CA GLU A 177 -10.71 -4.21 -12.32
C GLU A 177 -10.20 -4.60 -10.93
N ASN A 178 -9.35 -3.77 -10.33
CA ASN A 178 -8.84 -4.03 -8.98
C ASN A 178 -9.95 -4.10 -7.94
N ARG A 179 -10.97 -3.23 -8.03
CA ARG A 179 -12.18 -3.30 -7.18
C ARG A 179 -12.92 -4.61 -7.37
N ARG A 180 -13.16 -5.02 -8.62
CA ARG A 180 -13.86 -6.26 -8.95
C ARG A 180 -13.11 -7.49 -8.44
N ARG A 181 -11.80 -7.56 -8.66
CA ARG A 181 -10.93 -8.64 -8.17
C ARG A 181 -10.93 -8.72 -6.63
N CYS A 182 -10.89 -7.56 -5.97
CA CYS A 182 -10.98 -7.46 -4.52
C CYS A 182 -12.32 -7.97 -3.97
N ILE A 183 -13.45 -7.56 -4.56
CA ILE A 183 -14.78 -8.06 -4.17
C ILE A 183 -14.80 -9.58 -4.31
N ARG A 184 -14.38 -10.12 -5.46
CA ARG A 184 -14.35 -11.57 -5.70
C ARG A 184 -13.53 -12.34 -4.65
N LEU A 185 -12.42 -11.79 -4.18
CA LEU A 185 -11.54 -12.42 -3.19
C LEU A 185 -12.15 -12.50 -1.78
N PHE A 186 -12.90 -11.46 -1.38
CA PHE A 186 -13.42 -11.31 -0.02
C PHE A 186 -14.91 -11.63 0.11
N SER A 187 -15.62 -11.75 -1.00
CA SER A 187 -16.99 -12.26 -1.04
C SER A 187 -17.06 -13.71 -0.54
N PRO A 188 -18.06 -14.05 0.29
CA PRO A 188 -18.29 -15.44 0.69
C PRO A 188 -18.84 -16.27 -0.47
N PRO A 189 -18.64 -17.60 -0.48
CA PRO A 189 -19.12 -18.47 -1.55
C PRO A 189 -20.65 -18.47 -1.70
N GLY A 190 -21.40 -18.23 -0.61
CA GLY A 190 -22.86 -18.14 -0.65
C GLY A 190 -23.43 -16.82 -1.19
N ASN A 191 -22.60 -15.76 -1.28
CA ASN A 191 -23.02 -14.47 -1.85
C ASN A 191 -21.82 -13.81 -2.57
N PRO A 192 -21.52 -14.22 -3.82
CA PRO A 192 -20.31 -13.84 -4.54
C PRO A 192 -20.19 -12.34 -4.89
N PHE A 193 -21.24 -11.54 -4.64
CA PHE A 193 -21.29 -10.10 -4.96
C PHE A 193 -21.69 -9.24 -3.77
N ASP A 194 -21.53 -9.74 -2.55
CA ASP A 194 -21.75 -8.91 -1.37
C ASP A 194 -20.76 -7.74 -1.36
N THR A 195 -21.27 -6.51 -1.30
CA THR A 195 -20.45 -5.29 -1.20
C THR A 195 -20.60 -4.62 0.17
N GLY A 196 -21.53 -5.10 0.99
CA GLY A 196 -21.87 -4.55 2.29
C GLY A 196 -20.96 -5.04 3.42
N ARG A 197 -20.24 -6.16 3.23
CA ARG A 197 -19.40 -6.73 4.29
C ARG A 197 -18.28 -5.79 4.72
N PRO A 198 -18.02 -5.65 6.03
CA PRO A 198 -16.97 -4.76 6.53
C PRO A 198 -15.58 -5.15 6.03
N GLU A 199 -15.31 -6.45 5.80
CA GLU A 199 -14.04 -6.92 5.23
C GLU A 199 -13.81 -6.37 3.82
N ILE A 200 -14.83 -6.43 2.98
CA ILE A 200 -14.77 -5.98 1.59
C ILE A 200 -14.61 -4.46 1.56
N GLN A 201 -15.37 -3.74 2.36
CA GLN A 201 -15.23 -2.28 2.48
C GLN A 201 -13.84 -1.87 2.97
N ALA A 202 -13.29 -2.57 3.98
CA ALA A 202 -11.92 -2.32 4.47
C ALA A 202 -10.86 -2.63 3.40
N ALA A 203 -11.05 -3.69 2.61
CA ALA A 203 -10.17 -4.04 1.50
C ALA A 203 -10.18 -2.98 0.38
N LEU A 204 -11.36 -2.49 0.00
CA LEU A 204 -11.51 -1.43 -0.99
C LEU A 204 -10.87 -0.12 -0.53
N LEU A 205 -11.07 0.26 0.74
CA LEU A 205 -10.39 1.42 1.32
C LEU A 205 -8.88 1.24 1.35
N THR A 206 -8.39 0.02 1.59
CA THR A 206 -6.94 -0.27 1.57
C THR A 206 -6.35 -0.06 0.19
N ILE A 207 -7.03 -0.49 -0.89
CA ILE A 207 -6.61 -0.20 -2.27
C ILE A 207 -6.53 1.33 -2.50
N GLN A 208 -7.58 2.06 -2.12
CA GLN A 208 -7.64 3.51 -2.30
C GLN A 208 -6.55 4.24 -1.52
N ILE A 209 -6.33 3.88 -0.25
CA ILE A 209 -5.30 4.44 0.61
C ILE A 209 -3.92 4.26 -0.02
N ARG A 210 -3.61 3.06 -0.52
CA ARG A 210 -2.30 2.78 -1.15
C ARG A 210 -2.10 3.52 -2.46
N GLY A 211 -3.13 3.61 -3.31
CA GLY A 211 -3.08 4.40 -4.54
C GLY A 211 -2.85 5.89 -4.26
N LEU A 212 -3.61 6.45 -3.32
CA LEU A 212 -3.48 7.85 -2.92
C LEU A 212 -2.15 8.15 -2.23
N TRP A 213 -1.64 7.20 -1.43
CA TRP A 213 -0.29 7.28 -0.86
C TRP A 213 0.80 7.32 -1.94
N LYS A 214 0.76 6.45 -2.95
CA LYS A 214 1.71 6.46 -4.08
C LYS A 214 1.66 7.81 -4.82
N HIS A 215 0.46 8.35 -5.04
CA HIS A 215 0.29 9.68 -5.64
C HIS A 215 0.92 10.79 -4.77
N LEU A 216 0.65 10.83 -3.47
CA LEU A 216 1.15 11.86 -2.56
C LEU A 216 2.67 11.81 -2.34
N LEU A 217 3.32 10.66 -2.57
CA LEU A 217 4.78 10.56 -2.60
C LEU A 217 5.38 11.39 -3.73
N ALA A 218 4.76 11.37 -4.91
CA ALA A 218 5.15 12.21 -6.03
C ALA A 218 4.70 13.68 -5.83
N PHE A 219 3.49 13.89 -5.30
CA PHE A 219 2.87 15.21 -5.15
C PHE A 219 2.79 15.66 -3.68
N ARG A 220 3.93 16.05 -3.12
CA ARG A 220 4.05 16.37 -1.67
C ARG A 220 3.26 17.60 -1.20
N LYS A 221 2.91 18.50 -2.13
CA LYS A 221 2.21 19.78 -1.86
C LYS A 221 0.69 19.69 -1.95
N ASP A 222 0.14 18.53 -2.29
CA ASP A 222 -1.30 18.34 -2.39
C ASP A 222 -1.93 18.13 -1.00
N ILE A 223 -2.44 19.22 -0.43
CA ILE A 223 -2.98 19.27 0.94
C ILE A 223 -4.37 18.62 1.00
N ASP A 224 -5.20 18.83 -0.03
CA ASP A 224 -6.57 18.32 -0.07
C ASP A 224 -6.59 16.81 -0.18
N ASN A 225 -5.74 16.23 -1.03
CA ASN A 225 -5.60 14.77 -1.12
C ASN A 225 -4.97 14.18 0.14
N ARG A 226 -4.06 14.89 0.84
CA ARG A 226 -3.56 14.45 2.15
C ARG A 226 -4.67 14.41 3.21
N ARG A 227 -5.57 15.40 3.21
CA ARG A 227 -6.78 15.37 4.05
C ARG A 227 -7.69 14.19 3.70
N GLY A 228 -7.90 13.94 2.41
CA GLY A 228 -8.64 12.79 1.91
C GLY A 228 -8.04 11.45 2.38
N LEU A 229 -6.71 11.30 2.31
CA LEU A 229 -6.00 10.13 2.81
C LEU A 229 -6.28 9.87 4.30
N ARG A 230 -6.18 10.90 5.14
CA ARG A 230 -6.47 10.81 6.57
C ARG A 230 -7.91 10.34 6.83
N GLN A 231 -8.88 10.88 6.09
CA GLN A 231 -10.27 10.47 6.21
C GLN A 231 -10.48 9.01 5.83
N LEU A 232 -9.85 8.54 4.75
CA LEU A 232 -9.92 7.14 4.32
C LEU A 232 -9.34 6.19 5.36
N VAL A 233 -8.18 6.52 5.94
CA VAL A 233 -7.53 5.72 7.00
C VAL A 233 -8.45 5.61 8.22
N HIS A 234 -9.02 6.74 8.68
CA HIS A 234 -9.97 6.73 9.81
C HIS A 234 -11.25 5.96 9.48
N LYS A 235 -11.78 6.07 8.26
CA LYS A 235 -12.95 5.31 7.81
C LYS A 235 -12.69 3.81 7.83
N ARG A 236 -11.53 3.37 7.32
CA ARG A 236 -11.09 1.96 7.36
C ARG A 236 -10.99 1.46 8.79
N ALA A 237 -10.35 2.24 9.67
CA ALA A 237 -10.22 1.89 11.08
C ALA A 237 -11.58 1.78 11.78
N LYS A 238 -12.53 2.68 11.49
CA LYS A 238 -13.89 2.61 12.03
C LYS A 238 -14.60 1.31 11.63
N ILE A 239 -14.47 0.90 10.36
CA ILE A 239 -15.07 -0.34 9.84
C ILE A 239 -14.44 -1.57 10.51
N LEU A 240 -13.12 -1.60 10.65
CA LEU A 240 -12.42 -2.71 11.29
C LEU A 240 -12.69 -2.77 12.80
N LYS A 241 -12.80 -1.63 13.50
CA LYS A 241 -13.26 -1.57 14.89
C LYS A 241 -14.69 -2.07 15.05
N TYR A 242 -15.57 -1.78 14.09
CA TYR A 242 -16.93 -2.32 14.07
C TYR A 242 -16.91 -3.84 13.89
N LEU A 243 -16.15 -4.36 12.92
CA LEU A 243 -16.01 -5.80 12.71
C LEU A 243 -15.50 -6.49 13.97
N ARG A 244 -14.45 -5.96 14.61
CA ARG A 244 -13.91 -6.50 15.87
C ARG A 244 -14.95 -6.59 16.99
N ARG A 245 -15.84 -5.59 17.07
CA ARG A 245 -16.90 -5.55 18.09
C ARG A 245 -18.04 -6.52 17.79
N LEU A 246 -18.24 -6.84 16.52
CA LEU A 246 -19.25 -7.79 16.05
C LEU A 246 -18.75 -9.24 16.16
N ASP A 247 -17.55 -9.49 15.64
CA ASP A 247 -16.92 -10.79 15.54
C ASP A 247 -15.39 -10.62 15.56
N ARG A 248 -14.78 -11.06 16.65
CA ARG A 248 -13.35 -10.92 16.87
C ARG A 248 -12.53 -11.87 15.99
N ASP A 249 -13.02 -13.08 15.76
CA ASP A 249 -12.29 -14.09 14.99
C ASP A 249 -12.19 -13.67 13.52
N ARG A 250 -13.28 -13.11 12.97
CA ARG A 250 -13.28 -12.51 11.62
C ARG A 250 -12.31 -11.33 11.51
N TYR A 251 -12.24 -10.50 12.55
CA TYR A 251 -11.31 -9.37 12.59
C TYR A 251 -9.84 -9.85 12.60
N GLU A 252 -9.49 -10.82 13.44
CA GLU A 252 -8.13 -11.34 13.52
C GLU A 252 -7.74 -12.07 12.22
N ALA A 253 -8.68 -12.77 11.58
CA ALA A 253 -8.45 -13.44 10.29
C ALA A 253 -8.29 -12.49 9.10
N ILE A 254 -8.95 -11.32 9.10
CA ILE A 254 -8.92 -10.41 7.94
C ILE A 254 -7.67 -9.52 7.91
N LEU A 255 -7.13 -9.15 9.07
CA LEU A 255 -5.93 -8.30 9.19
C LEU A 255 -4.74 -8.76 8.32
N PRO A 256 -4.25 -10.01 8.43
CA PRO A 256 -3.13 -10.47 7.60
C PRO A 256 -3.50 -10.57 6.11
N ARG A 257 -4.77 -10.83 5.80
CA ARG A 257 -5.28 -10.85 4.41
C ARG A 257 -5.36 -9.46 3.77
N LEU A 258 -5.33 -8.39 4.57
CA LEU A 258 -5.23 -7.00 4.13
C LEU A 258 -3.80 -6.45 4.23
N GLY A 259 -2.89 -7.16 4.91
CA GLY A 259 -1.53 -6.68 5.19
C GLY A 259 -1.54 -5.55 6.21
N LEU A 260 -2.49 -5.59 7.15
CA LEU A 260 -2.64 -4.63 8.22
C LEU A 260 -2.37 -5.31 9.54
N ASP A 261 -1.69 -4.60 10.44
CA ASP A 261 -1.48 -5.03 11.81
C ASP A 261 -2.46 -4.32 12.76
N ALA A 262 -2.73 -4.91 13.93
CA ALA A 262 -3.73 -4.39 14.86
C ALA A 262 -3.42 -2.95 15.32
N ALA A 263 -2.15 -2.58 15.47
CA ALA A 263 -1.76 -1.22 15.88
C ALA A 263 -2.11 -0.14 14.82
N SER A 264 -2.32 -0.54 13.56
CA SER A 264 -2.75 0.38 12.49
C SER A 264 -4.25 0.70 12.53
N VAL A 265 -5.02 -0.08 13.30
CA VAL A 265 -6.46 0.07 13.49
C VAL A 265 -6.77 0.63 14.87
N GLU A 266 -6.04 0.16 15.87
CA GLU A 266 -6.33 0.40 17.28
C GLU A 266 -5.68 1.66 17.84
N GLY A 267 -6.24 2.17 18.94
CA GLY A 267 -5.79 3.41 19.56
C GLY A 267 -6.10 4.68 18.76
N GLU A 268 -5.32 5.72 19.06
CA GLU A 268 -5.34 7.01 18.39
C GLU A 268 -4.46 6.95 17.13
N LEU A 269 -5.08 7.16 15.97
CA LEU A 269 -4.38 7.13 14.69
C LEU A 269 -3.85 8.51 14.36
N VAL A 270 -2.53 8.59 14.18
CA VAL A 270 -1.84 9.80 13.75
C VAL A 270 -1.37 9.57 12.31
N VAL A 271 -1.91 10.37 11.39
CA VAL A 271 -1.68 10.31 9.93
C VAL A 271 -1.15 11.62 9.39
#